data_AF-A0A444VJM7-F1
#
_entry.id   AF-A0A444VJM7-F1
#
_cell.length_a   1.000
_cell.length_b   1.000
_cell.length_c   1.000
_cell.angle_alpha   90.00
_cell.angle_beta   90.00
_cell.angle_gamma   90.00
#
_symmetry.space_group_name_H-M   'P 1'
#
loop_
_entity.id
_entity.type
_entity.pdbx_description
1 polymer ?
#
loop_
_entity_poly.entity_id
_entity_poly.type
_entity_poly.pdbx_seq_one_letter_code
_entity_poly.pdbx_strand_id
1 'polypeptide(L)'
;MSSLKLKWHKLTHWEYWPLWAIYYPLFPVWLYYSIRARSFFFFNAANPAMKNGGMAMESKMEIYKMIPQQYIPKTVFIGKNESPKPALEKILDADIGFPFIAKPDIGMKAFGVDKIHNKDEFKSYLKRTPSHFLVQELIPYTKEVGIFYVRMPGAEKGRVTGIVSKEFLSVIGDGTNTIEELIKKEYRSHLQLKTLEKKFGETLHTVLKEGEEFVLVPYGSHTRGAKFVDITHKLNDDLESVIDGICSQMKEFHYGRLDVLYHSFEELCQGKNFSVIEINGAGGEATHIYDPKHSLFFAWREIAKHWGYMNQVSILNHKKGHSYLSFKDGRAMLKAHEALESKLKVI
;
A
#
# COMPACT_ATOMS: atom_id res chain seq x y z
N MET A 1 -21.37 20.98 -0.98
CA MET A 1 -20.58 21.86 -0.07
C MET A 1 -19.83 22.94 -0.84
N SER A 2 -19.54 24.09 -0.23
CA SER A 2 -18.76 25.15 -0.89
C SER A 2 -17.24 24.87 -0.88
N SER A 3 -16.51 25.46 -1.83
CA SER A 3 -15.05 25.36 -1.92
C SER A 3 -14.32 25.80 -0.64
N LEU A 4 -14.84 26.84 0.03
CA LEU A 4 -14.28 27.32 1.30
C LEU A 4 -14.40 26.26 2.41
N LYS A 5 -15.55 25.59 2.52
CA LYS A 5 -15.76 24.51 3.50
C LYS A 5 -14.80 23.35 3.28
N LEU A 6 -14.55 22.96 2.01
CA LEU A 6 -13.59 21.91 1.68
C LEU A 6 -12.14 22.29 2.07
N LYS A 7 -11.73 23.52 1.75
CA LYS A 7 -10.40 24.03 2.12
C LYS A 7 -10.21 24.05 3.63
N TRP A 8 -11.21 24.53 4.37
CA TRP A 8 -11.20 24.54 5.83
C TRP A 8 -11.11 23.14 6.43
N HIS A 9 -11.87 22.18 5.89
CA HIS A 9 -11.80 20.78 6.31
C HIS A 9 -10.39 20.21 6.12
N LYS A 10 -9.79 20.38 4.93
CA LYS A 10 -8.40 19.95 4.69
C LYS A 10 -7.39 20.60 5.63
N LEU A 11 -7.59 21.85 6.00
CA LEU A 11 -6.68 22.57 6.90
C LEU A 11 -6.78 22.05 8.34
N THR A 12 -7.98 21.71 8.79
CA THR A 12 -8.25 21.31 10.17
C THR A 12 -8.11 19.80 10.42
N HIS A 13 -8.12 18.99 9.36
CA HIS A 13 -8.02 17.53 9.43
C HIS A 13 -6.66 17.11 8.86
N TRP A 14 -5.72 16.83 9.76
CA TRP A 14 -4.31 16.62 9.41
C TRP A 14 -4.07 15.39 8.52
N GLU A 15 -4.98 14.43 8.49
CA GLU A 15 -4.92 13.27 7.58
C GLU A 15 -4.83 13.70 6.11
N TYR A 16 -5.39 14.86 5.73
CA TYR A 16 -5.33 15.40 4.37
C TYR A 16 -4.11 16.28 4.10
N TRP A 17 -3.24 16.48 5.10
CA TRP A 17 -2.06 17.30 4.94
C TRP A 17 -1.04 16.62 4.03
N PRO A 18 -0.26 17.40 3.27
CA PRO A 18 0.81 16.82 2.48
C PRO A 18 1.88 16.19 3.40
N LEU A 19 2.51 15.11 2.94
CA LEU A 19 3.49 14.34 3.73
C LEU A 19 4.61 15.23 4.31
N TRP A 20 5.09 16.23 3.57
CA TRP A 20 6.14 17.12 4.08
C TRP A 20 5.71 17.87 5.36
N ALA A 21 4.42 18.24 5.50
CA ALA A 21 3.93 18.95 6.68
C ALA A 21 3.87 18.03 7.91
N ILE A 22 3.59 16.74 7.69
CA ILE A 22 3.56 15.71 8.75
C ILE A 22 4.99 15.32 9.16
N TYR A 23 5.89 15.14 8.20
CA TYR A 23 7.21 14.54 8.43
C TYR A 23 8.33 15.56 8.72
N TYR A 24 8.23 16.80 8.24
CA TYR A 24 9.27 17.81 8.49
C TYR A 24 9.50 18.08 10.00
N PRO A 25 8.47 18.19 10.86
CA PRO A 25 8.66 18.33 12.30
C PRO A 25 9.34 17.15 12.98
N LEU A 26 9.32 15.96 12.35
CA LEU A 26 9.98 14.76 12.85
C LEU A 26 11.45 14.65 12.41
N PHE A 27 11.96 15.56 11.59
CA PHE A 27 13.35 15.53 11.14
C PHE A 27 14.38 15.43 12.29
N PRO A 28 14.23 16.13 13.44
CA PRO A 28 15.12 15.95 14.59
C PRO A 28 15.12 14.51 15.15
N VAL A 29 13.97 13.83 15.12
CA VAL A 29 13.85 12.41 15.53
C VAL A 29 14.60 11.50 14.56
N TRP A 30 14.50 11.77 13.25
CA TRP A 30 15.28 11.05 12.24
C TRP A 30 16.79 11.24 12.46
N LEU A 31 17.22 12.47 12.74
CA LEU A 31 18.62 12.79 13.00
C LEU A 31 19.14 12.07 14.26
N TYR A 32 18.35 12.02 15.33
CA TYR A 32 18.68 11.25 16.54
C TYR A 32 18.95 9.78 16.21
N TYR A 33 18.06 9.11 15.47
CA TYR A 33 18.27 7.71 15.06
C TYR A 33 19.44 7.54 14.08
N SER A 34 19.64 8.51 13.19
CA SER A 34 20.78 8.53 12.27
C SER A 34 22.11 8.60 13.01
N ILE A 35 22.21 9.42 14.07
CA ILE A 35 23.39 9.51 14.94
C ILE A 35 23.62 8.19 15.66
N ARG A 36 22.57 7.58 16.23
CA ARG A 36 22.68 6.28 16.91
C ARG A 36 23.16 5.17 15.98
N ALA A 37 22.70 5.15 14.73
CA ALA A 37 23.13 4.18 13.74
C ALA A 37 24.45 4.56 13.06
N ARG A 38 24.96 5.79 13.24
CA ARG A 38 26.10 6.35 12.50
C ARG A 38 25.90 6.30 10.98
N SER A 39 24.66 6.43 10.53
CA SER A 39 24.29 6.47 9.11
C SER A 39 22.96 7.18 8.92
N PHE A 40 22.89 8.06 7.92
CA PHE A 40 21.63 8.70 7.52
C PHE A 40 20.69 7.75 6.78
N PHE A 41 21.24 6.66 6.22
CA PHE A 41 20.51 5.67 5.42
C PHE A 41 20.50 4.30 6.13
N PHE A 42 20.39 4.31 7.47
CA PHE A 42 20.41 3.11 8.30
C PHE A 42 19.31 2.11 7.92
N PHE A 43 18.16 2.62 7.48
CA PHE A 43 16.97 1.84 7.11
C PHE A 43 17.23 0.73 6.09
N ASN A 44 18.27 0.84 5.25
CA ASN A 44 18.61 -0.20 4.28
C ASN A 44 18.89 -1.55 4.95
N ALA A 45 19.47 -1.53 6.15
CA ALA A 45 19.76 -2.75 6.89
C ALA A 45 18.54 -3.31 7.64
N ALA A 46 17.37 -2.66 7.56
CA ALA A 46 16.16 -3.15 8.23
C ALA A 46 15.72 -4.51 7.67
N ASN A 47 15.74 -4.67 6.34
CA ASN A 47 15.40 -5.93 5.66
C ASN A 47 16.49 -6.31 4.66
N PRO A 48 17.58 -6.98 5.09
CA PRO A 48 18.76 -7.21 4.25
C PRO A 48 18.53 -7.94 2.93
N ALA A 49 17.51 -8.80 2.82
CA ALA A 49 17.19 -9.49 1.57
C ALA A 49 16.35 -8.63 0.61
N MET A 50 15.82 -7.49 1.06
CA MET A 50 15.06 -6.57 0.22
C MET A 50 15.98 -5.47 -0.31
N LYS A 51 15.79 -5.12 -1.58
CA LYS A 51 16.52 -4.01 -2.21
C LYS A 51 16.29 -2.72 -1.40
N ASN A 52 17.38 -2.07 -1.01
CA ASN A 52 17.38 -0.86 -0.18
C ASN A 52 16.64 -0.99 1.17
N GLY A 53 16.61 -2.18 1.76
CA GLY A 53 15.83 -2.48 2.98
C GLY A 53 14.32 -2.38 2.79
N GLY A 54 13.89 -2.25 1.54
CA GLY A 54 12.53 -1.99 1.16
C GLY A 54 12.05 -0.55 1.33
N MET A 55 12.96 0.42 1.19
CA MET A 55 12.61 1.86 1.20
C MET A 55 12.15 2.36 -0.17
N ALA A 56 12.81 1.91 -1.24
CA ALA A 56 12.57 2.42 -2.58
C ALA A 56 13.11 1.46 -3.65
N MET A 57 12.52 1.56 -4.85
CA MET A 57 12.92 0.82 -6.05
C MET A 57 12.79 -0.71 -5.89
N GLU A 58 11.83 -1.14 -5.10
CA GLU A 58 11.50 -2.55 -4.85
C GLU A 58 10.70 -3.16 -6.00
N SER A 59 11.13 -4.33 -6.46
CA SER A 59 10.35 -5.17 -7.37
C SER A 59 9.34 -5.95 -6.55
N LYS A 60 8.05 -5.79 -6.89
CA LYS A 60 6.97 -6.58 -6.30
C LYS A 60 7.15 -8.06 -6.58
N MET A 61 7.64 -8.43 -7.76
CA MET A 61 7.91 -9.84 -8.08
C MET A 61 9.00 -10.44 -7.19
N GLU A 62 10.08 -9.70 -6.93
CA GLU A 62 11.13 -10.17 -6.01
C GLU A 62 10.60 -10.34 -4.58
N ILE A 63 9.73 -9.44 -4.12
CA ILE A 63 9.06 -9.58 -2.82
C ILE A 63 8.13 -10.80 -2.81
N TYR A 64 7.34 -11.01 -3.86
CA TYR A 64 6.46 -12.18 -3.95
C TYR A 64 7.19 -13.52 -3.90
N LYS A 65 8.40 -13.60 -4.47
CA LYS A 65 9.24 -14.80 -4.37
C LYS A 65 9.69 -15.12 -2.94
N MET A 66 9.65 -14.13 -2.04
CA MET A 66 10.00 -14.32 -0.62
C MET A 66 8.81 -14.83 0.21
N ILE A 67 7.57 -14.65 -0.26
CA ILE A 67 6.35 -14.99 0.47
C ILE A 67 5.94 -16.42 0.14
N PRO A 68 5.50 -17.24 1.12
CA PRO A 68 4.96 -18.57 0.83
C PRO A 68 3.77 -18.48 -0.14
N GLN A 69 3.81 -19.29 -1.20
CA GLN A 69 2.91 -19.15 -2.35
C GLN A 69 1.42 -19.26 -1.99
N GLN A 70 1.09 -20.03 -0.96
CA GLN A 70 -0.29 -20.20 -0.49
C GLN A 70 -0.94 -18.92 0.04
N TYR A 71 -0.15 -17.87 0.34
CA TYR A 71 -0.64 -16.62 0.90
C TYR A 71 -0.73 -15.48 -0.12
N ILE A 72 -0.40 -15.70 -1.38
CA ILE A 72 -0.35 -14.67 -2.42
C ILE A 72 -1.19 -15.09 -3.63
N PRO A 73 -1.68 -14.15 -4.45
CA PRO A 73 -2.41 -14.53 -5.65
C PRO A 73 -1.45 -15.11 -6.70
N LYS A 74 -1.96 -15.98 -7.57
CA LYS A 74 -1.26 -16.37 -8.80
C LYS A 74 -0.80 -15.11 -9.53
N THR A 75 0.49 -15.05 -9.84
CA THR A 75 1.14 -13.85 -10.36
C THR A 75 2.10 -14.20 -11.49
N VAL A 76 1.97 -13.49 -12.60
CA VAL A 76 2.87 -13.61 -13.76
C VAL A 76 3.59 -12.27 -13.98
N PHE A 77 4.92 -12.33 -14.13
CA PHE A 77 5.71 -11.18 -14.56
C PHE A 77 5.65 -11.02 -16.08
N ILE A 78 5.36 -9.81 -16.56
CA ILE A 78 5.35 -9.46 -17.98
C ILE A 78 6.38 -8.38 -18.24
N GLY A 79 7.29 -8.66 -19.16
CA GLY A 79 8.25 -7.71 -19.67
C GLY A 79 7.58 -6.61 -20.49
N LYS A 80 8.00 -5.35 -20.30
CA LYS A 80 7.48 -4.19 -21.04
C LYS A 80 7.44 -4.40 -22.56
N ASN A 81 8.46 -5.06 -23.10
CA ASN A 81 8.65 -5.22 -24.54
C ASN A 81 8.11 -6.57 -25.05
N GLU A 82 7.39 -7.34 -24.23
CA GLU A 82 6.76 -8.58 -24.67
C GLU A 82 5.63 -8.29 -25.67
N SER A 83 5.46 -9.16 -26.67
CA SER A 83 4.34 -9.05 -27.60
C SER A 83 3.02 -9.44 -26.91
N PRO A 84 1.90 -8.76 -27.19
CA PRO A 84 0.63 -9.01 -26.50
C PRO A 84 0.14 -10.46 -26.56
N LYS A 85 0.32 -11.15 -27.69
CA LYS A 85 -0.16 -12.52 -27.86
C LYS A 85 0.61 -13.53 -26.98
N PRO A 86 1.95 -13.64 -27.07
CA PRO A 86 2.74 -14.49 -26.15
C PRO A 86 2.54 -14.14 -24.67
N ALA A 87 2.46 -12.84 -24.34
CA ALA A 87 2.23 -12.40 -22.97
C ALA A 87 0.86 -12.88 -22.46
N LEU A 88 -0.20 -12.82 -23.28
CA LEU A 88 -1.52 -13.31 -22.92
C LEU A 88 -1.56 -14.84 -22.80
N GLU A 89 -0.90 -15.57 -23.71
CA GLU A 89 -0.79 -17.03 -23.64
C GLU A 89 -0.15 -17.45 -22.30
N LYS A 90 0.97 -16.83 -21.94
CA LYS A 90 1.64 -17.04 -20.64
C LYS A 90 0.74 -16.77 -19.43
N ILE A 91 -0.14 -15.77 -19.49
CA ILE A 91 -1.09 -15.44 -18.42
C ILE A 91 -2.15 -16.55 -18.30
N LEU A 92 -2.70 -17.00 -19.42
CA LEU A 92 -3.73 -18.04 -19.45
C LEU A 92 -3.16 -19.42 -19.06
N ASP A 93 -1.93 -19.73 -19.47
CA ASP A 93 -1.22 -20.97 -19.09
C ASP A 93 -0.93 -21.03 -17.58
N ALA A 94 -0.85 -19.87 -16.92
CA ALA A 94 -0.76 -19.75 -15.47
C ALA A 94 -2.12 -19.81 -14.76
N ASP A 95 -3.19 -20.13 -15.49
CA ASP A 95 -4.57 -20.23 -14.99
C ASP A 95 -5.07 -18.90 -14.37
N ILE A 96 -4.72 -17.78 -15.03
CA ILE A 96 -5.22 -16.44 -14.70
C ILE A 96 -6.20 -16.00 -15.78
N GLY A 97 -7.48 -16.04 -15.47
CA GLY A 97 -8.58 -15.62 -16.35
C GLY A 97 -8.91 -14.12 -16.26
N PHE A 98 -9.73 -13.65 -17.19
CA PHE A 98 -10.33 -12.31 -17.10
C PHE A 98 -11.52 -12.30 -16.10
N PRO A 99 -11.77 -11.18 -15.41
CA PRO A 99 -10.87 -10.03 -15.30
C PRO A 99 -9.68 -10.33 -14.40
N PHE A 100 -8.51 -9.76 -14.72
CA PHE A 100 -7.30 -9.85 -13.89
C PHE A 100 -6.76 -8.47 -13.52
N ILE A 101 -5.86 -8.40 -12.54
CA ILE A 101 -5.20 -7.16 -12.13
C ILE A 101 -3.84 -7.04 -12.81
N ALA A 102 -3.60 -5.91 -13.49
CA ALA A 102 -2.29 -5.53 -14.00
C ALA A 102 -1.71 -4.39 -13.14
N LYS A 103 -0.46 -4.55 -12.67
CA LYS A 103 0.21 -3.53 -11.81
C LYS A 103 1.70 -3.41 -12.10
N PRO A 104 2.31 -2.21 -12.03
CA PRO A 104 3.74 -2.05 -12.26
C PRO A 104 4.56 -2.85 -11.24
N ASP A 105 5.62 -3.50 -11.72
CA ASP A 105 6.51 -4.30 -10.87
C ASP A 105 7.17 -3.42 -9.80
N ILE A 106 7.68 -2.26 -10.21
CA ILE A 106 8.12 -1.20 -9.31
C ILE A 106 7.10 -0.07 -9.41
N GLY A 107 6.37 0.21 -8.33
CA GLY A 107 5.27 1.17 -8.35
C GLY A 107 4.76 1.52 -6.95
N MET A 108 3.99 2.60 -6.83
CA MET A 108 3.53 3.16 -5.55
C MET A 108 2.13 3.77 -5.69
N LYS A 109 1.41 3.91 -4.56
CA LYS A 109 0.13 4.66 -4.46
C LYS A 109 -0.96 4.20 -5.46
N ALA A 110 -0.95 2.92 -5.82
CA ALA A 110 -1.82 2.34 -6.85
C ALA A 110 -1.75 3.03 -8.23
N PHE A 111 -0.65 3.71 -8.57
CA PHE A 111 -0.43 4.23 -9.93
C PHE A 111 -0.20 3.09 -10.92
N GLY A 112 -0.89 3.15 -12.07
CA GLY A 112 -0.83 2.11 -13.11
C GLY A 112 -1.49 0.77 -12.75
N VAL A 113 -2.29 0.71 -11.67
CA VAL A 113 -3.05 -0.51 -11.31
C VAL A 113 -4.39 -0.51 -12.02
N ASP A 114 -4.60 -1.51 -12.89
CA ASP A 114 -5.81 -1.66 -13.68
C ASP A 114 -6.45 -3.03 -13.49
N LYS A 115 -7.78 -3.04 -13.50
CA LYS A 115 -8.57 -4.26 -13.69
C LYS A 115 -8.81 -4.41 -15.19
N ILE A 116 -8.27 -5.47 -15.77
CA ILE A 116 -8.34 -5.74 -17.20
C ILE A 116 -9.43 -6.77 -17.45
N HIS A 117 -10.45 -6.40 -18.23
CA HIS A 117 -11.64 -7.22 -18.46
C HIS A 117 -11.57 -8.07 -19.73
N ASN A 118 -10.72 -7.71 -20.68
CA ASN A 118 -10.66 -8.39 -21.97
C ASN A 118 -9.30 -8.18 -22.67
N LYS A 119 -9.14 -8.85 -23.81
CA LYS A 119 -7.90 -8.85 -24.60
C LYS A 119 -7.52 -7.47 -25.14
N ASP A 120 -8.48 -6.61 -25.45
CA ASP A 120 -8.21 -5.30 -26.04
C ASP A 120 -7.79 -4.27 -24.99
N GLU A 121 -8.38 -4.36 -23.79
CA GLU A 121 -7.88 -3.65 -22.62
C GLU A 121 -6.45 -4.09 -22.25
N PHE A 122 -6.16 -5.39 -22.31
CA PHE A 122 -4.80 -5.89 -22.06
C PHE A 122 -3.77 -5.32 -23.05
N LYS A 123 -4.08 -5.34 -24.36
CA LYS A 123 -3.22 -4.73 -25.39
C LYS A 123 -3.01 -3.24 -25.13
N SER A 124 -4.07 -2.53 -24.75
CA SER A 124 -4.02 -1.09 -24.45
C SER A 124 -3.14 -0.80 -23.23
N TYR A 125 -3.25 -1.63 -22.19
CA TYR A 125 -2.40 -1.56 -21.00
C TYR A 125 -0.91 -1.80 -21.34
N LEU A 126 -0.62 -2.86 -22.10
CA LEU A 126 0.75 -3.20 -22.50
C LEU A 126 1.39 -2.08 -23.34
N LYS A 127 0.62 -1.43 -24.20
CA LYS A 127 1.10 -0.30 -25.02
C LYS A 127 1.44 0.94 -24.19
N ARG A 128 0.65 1.23 -23.15
CA ARG A 128 0.80 2.47 -22.35
C ARG A 128 1.74 2.32 -21.16
N THR A 129 1.94 1.11 -20.65
CA THR A 129 2.77 0.91 -19.45
C THR A 129 4.26 1.25 -19.70
N PRO A 130 4.90 2.04 -18.82
CA PRO A 130 6.27 2.51 -19.05
C PRO A 130 7.33 1.50 -18.59
N SER A 131 6.94 0.43 -17.89
CA SER A 131 7.83 -0.52 -17.21
C SER A 131 7.32 -1.95 -17.29
N HIS A 132 8.13 -2.88 -16.77
CA HIS A 132 7.66 -4.23 -16.46
C HIS A 132 6.49 -4.17 -15.47
N PHE A 133 5.63 -5.18 -15.54
CA PHE A 133 4.42 -5.23 -14.73
C PHE A 133 4.09 -6.68 -14.37
N LEU A 134 3.19 -6.82 -13.40
CA LEU A 134 2.67 -8.09 -12.93
C LEU A 134 1.22 -8.20 -13.37
N VAL A 135 0.82 -9.40 -13.77
CA VAL A 135 -0.57 -9.79 -13.92
C VAL A 135 -0.93 -10.76 -12.80
N GLN A 136 -2.03 -10.50 -12.12
CA GLN A 136 -2.49 -11.29 -10.99
C GLN A 136 -3.94 -11.70 -11.15
N GLU A 137 -4.28 -12.89 -10.69
CA GLU A 137 -5.68 -13.29 -10.56
C GLU A 137 -6.46 -12.27 -9.71
N LEU A 138 -7.74 -12.11 -10.02
CA LEU A 138 -8.62 -11.27 -9.22
C LEU A 138 -9.01 -12.01 -7.94
N ILE A 139 -8.56 -11.47 -6.81
CA ILE A 139 -8.95 -11.95 -5.49
C ILE A 139 -10.42 -11.57 -5.23
N PRO A 140 -11.28 -12.50 -4.76
CA PRO A 140 -12.72 -12.25 -4.61
C PRO A 140 -13.09 -11.47 -3.34
N TYR A 141 -12.12 -11.15 -2.48
CA TYR A 141 -12.34 -10.49 -1.21
C TYR A 141 -12.43 -8.96 -1.36
N THR A 142 -13.36 -8.36 -0.64
CA THR A 142 -13.67 -6.92 -0.73
C THR A 142 -13.18 -6.11 0.46
N LYS A 143 -12.63 -6.75 1.49
CA LYS A 143 -12.06 -6.07 2.66
C LYS A 143 -10.54 -6.07 2.57
N GLU A 144 -9.95 -4.92 2.89
CA GLU A 144 -8.49 -4.74 2.91
C GLU A 144 -8.02 -4.30 4.31
N VAL A 145 -6.94 -4.89 4.78
CA VAL A 145 -6.28 -4.52 6.04
C VAL A 145 -4.79 -4.34 5.83
N GLY A 146 -4.23 -3.30 6.43
CA GLY A 146 -2.78 -3.12 6.56
C GLY A 146 -2.33 -3.58 7.94
N ILE A 147 -1.34 -4.47 8.02
CA ILE A 147 -0.81 -5.03 9.26
C ILE A 147 0.68 -4.73 9.33
N PHE A 148 1.10 -3.96 10.33
CA PHE A 148 2.50 -3.62 10.54
C PHE A 148 3.17 -4.66 11.43
N TYR A 149 4.29 -5.19 10.97
CA TYR A 149 5.03 -6.27 11.61
C TYR A 149 6.47 -5.85 11.91
N VAL A 150 6.96 -6.24 13.08
CA VAL A 150 8.34 -6.03 13.51
C VAL A 150 8.90 -7.31 14.16
N ARG A 151 10.07 -7.76 13.73
CA ARG A 151 10.83 -8.86 14.36
C ARG A 151 12.29 -8.46 14.51
N MET A 152 12.77 -8.43 15.74
CA MET A 152 14.18 -8.15 16.01
C MET A 152 15.08 -9.25 15.41
N PRO A 153 16.22 -8.90 14.80
CA PRO A 153 17.14 -9.90 14.27
C PRO A 153 17.61 -10.88 15.34
N GLY A 154 17.32 -12.17 15.15
CA GLY A 154 17.64 -13.24 16.10
C GLY A 154 16.56 -13.50 17.15
N ALA A 155 15.45 -12.75 17.16
CA ALA A 155 14.28 -13.12 17.94
C ALA A 155 13.53 -14.27 17.27
N GLU A 156 13.00 -15.20 18.07
CA GLU A 156 12.21 -16.34 17.59
C GLU A 156 10.87 -15.90 16.99
N LYS A 157 10.24 -14.89 17.59
CA LYS A 157 8.94 -14.34 17.19
C LYS A 157 9.01 -12.85 16.95
N GLY A 158 8.24 -12.37 15.98
CA GLY A 158 7.93 -10.97 15.78
C GLY A 158 6.71 -10.52 16.57
N ARG A 159 6.23 -9.33 16.23
CA ARG A 159 5.05 -8.68 16.81
C ARG A 159 4.30 -7.86 15.77
N VAL A 160 2.97 -7.81 15.90
CA VAL A 160 2.15 -6.85 15.15
C VAL A 160 2.09 -5.54 15.93
N THR A 161 2.44 -4.41 15.31
CA THR A 161 2.54 -3.09 15.97
C THR A 161 1.44 -2.11 15.58
N GLY A 162 0.64 -2.45 14.57
CA GLY A 162 -0.48 -1.65 14.11
C GLY A 162 -1.34 -2.38 13.09
N ILE A 163 -2.65 -2.17 13.15
CA ILE A 163 -3.62 -2.74 12.20
C ILE A 163 -4.56 -1.63 11.73
N VAL A 164 -4.69 -1.49 10.40
CA VAL A 164 -5.58 -0.51 9.78
C VAL A 164 -6.56 -1.21 8.84
N SER A 165 -7.85 -1.08 9.11
CA SER A 165 -8.89 -1.40 8.13
C SER A 165 -8.95 -0.31 7.08
N LYS A 166 -9.08 -0.68 5.81
CA LYS A 166 -9.17 0.27 4.70
C LYS A 166 -10.54 0.18 4.06
N GLU A 167 -11.38 1.14 4.40
CA GLU A 167 -12.73 1.29 3.84
C GLU A 167 -12.60 1.98 2.48
N PHE A 168 -13.06 1.31 1.41
CA PHE A 168 -13.01 1.87 0.06
C PHE A 168 -13.91 3.09 -0.06
N LEU A 169 -13.57 3.99 -0.98
CA LEU A 169 -14.42 5.16 -1.25
C LEU A 169 -15.65 4.69 -2.03
N SER A 170 -16.82 4.82 -1.42
CA SER A 170 -18.12 4.51 -2.04
C SER A 170 -19.17 5.57 -1.71
N VAL A 171 -20.28 5.51 -2.43
CA VAL A 171 -21.53 6.23 -2.11
C VAL A 171 -22.68 5.22 -2.08
N ILE A 172 -23.69 5.49 -1.26
CA ILE A 172 -24.91 4.68 -1.18
C ILE A 172 -26.06 5.47 -1.77
N GLY A 173 -26.81 4.84 -2.66
CA GLY A 173 -27.99 5.40 -3.28
C GLY A 173 -29.09 5.70 -2.28
N ASP A 174 -29.73 6.85 -2.44
CA ASP A 174 -30.92 7.27 -1.71
C ASP A 174 -32.17 7.28 -2.61
N GLY A 175 -32.08 6.69 -3.82
CA GLY A 175 -33.16 6.62 -4.79
C GLY A 175 -33.50 7.93 -5.49
N THR A 176 -32.85 9.05 -5.16
CA THR A 176 -33.21 10.38 -5.67
C THR A 176 -32.02 11.16 -6.21
N ASN A 177 -30.90 11.14 -5.51
CA ASN A 177 -29.71 11.89 -5.88
C ASN A 177 -28.83 11.12 -6.85
N THR A 178 -28.20 11.88 -7.75
CA THR A 178 -27.18 11.35 -8.64
C THR A 178 -25.92 10.96 -7.86
N ILE A 179 -25.09 10.08 -8.43
CA ILE A 179 -23.78 9.73 -7.85
C ILE A 179 -22.95 11.00 -7.57
N GLU A 180 -22.95 11.98 -8.48
CA GLU A 180 -22.25 13.25 -8.29
C GLU A 180 -22.75 14.04 -7.07
N GLU A 181 -24.06 14.09 -6.87
CA GLU A 181 -24.65 14.77 -5.72
C GLU A 181 -24.31 14.05 -4.41
N LEU A 182 -24.37 12.71 -4.40
CA LEU A 182 -23.95 11.89 -3.26
C LEU A 182 -22.47 12.11 -2.94
N ILE A 183 -21.60 12.16 -3.94
CA ILE A 183 -20.17 12.49 -3.78
C ILE A 183 -20.01 13.86 -3.09
N LYS A 184 -20.82 14.86 -3.47
CA LYS A 184 -20.73 16.23 -2.97
C LYS A 184 -21.26 16.41 -1.54
N LYS A 185 -22.01 15.44 -0.99
CA LYS A 185 -22.54 15.45 0.38
C LYS A 185 -21.42 15.20 1.41
N GLU A 186 -20.46 14.34 1.10
CA GLU A 186 -19.38 13.94 2.02
C GLU A 186 -18.03 14.58 1.69
N TYR A 187 -17.25 14.99 2.71
CA TYR A 187 -15.95 15.65 2.50
C TYR A 187 -14.96 14.76 1.75
N ARG A 188 -14.80 13.52 2.20
CA ARG A 188 -13.79 12.59 1.67
C ARG A 188 -14.01 12.30 0.18
N SER A 189 -15.24 12.02 -0.23
CA SER A 189 -15.60 11.79 -1.63
C SER A 189 -15.53 13.07 -2.47
N HIS A 190 -16.02 14.19 -1.96
CA HIS A 190 -16.00 15.47 -2.69
C HIS A 190 -14.57 15.93 -2.97
N LEU A 191 -13.62 15.67 -2.07
CA LEU A 191 -12.20 15.96 -2.31
C LEU A 191 -11.62 15.22 -3.53
N GLN A 192 -12.25 14.12 -3.96
CA GLN A 192 -11.84 13.33 -5.13
C GLN A 192 -12.65 13.65 -6.40
N LEU A 193 -13.65 14.54 -6.33
CA LEU A 193 -14.63 14.78 -7.39
C LEU A 193 -14.00 14.99 -8.77
N LYS A 194 -13.00 15.89 -8.88
CA LYS A 194 -12.32 16.17 -10.18
C LYS A 194 -11.68 14.94 -10.82
N THR A 195 -11.17 14.02 -10.00
CA THR A 195 -10.55 12.77 -10.48
C THR A 195 -11.63 11.78 -10.90
N LEU A 196 -12.73 11.73 -10.13
CA LEU A 196 -13.87 10.86 -10.39
C LEU A 196 -14.63 11.28 -11.65
N GLU A 197 -14.82 12.58 -11.89
CA GLU A 197 -15.41 13.15 -13.12
C GLU A 197 -14.66 12.67 -14.36
N LYS A 198 -13.32 12.75 -14.34
CA LYS A 198 -12.48 12.26 -15.46
C LYS A 198 -12.60 10.76 -15.69
N LYS A 199 -12.84 9.98 -14.63
CA LYS A 199 -12.88 8.52 -14.70
C LYS A 199 -14.24 8.00 -15.15
N PHE A 200 -15.32 8.56 -14.61
CA PHE A 200 -16.67 8.02 -14.75
C PHE A 200 -17.55 8.81 -15.74
N GLY A 201 -17.20 10.07 -16.03
CA GLY A 201 -17.94 10.94 -16.95
C GLY A 201 -19.44 10.96 -16.67
N GLU A 202 -20.24 10.76 -17.71
CA GLU A 202 -21.71 10.73 -17.66
C GLU A 202 -22.30 9.74 -16.66
N THR A 203 -21.55 8.68 -16.29
CA THR A 203 -22.00 7.71 -15.28
C THR A 203 -22.37 8.41 -13.97
N LEU A 204 -21.69 9.51 -13.62
CA LEU A 204 -21.93 10.25 -12.38
C LEU A 204 -23.32 10.90 -12.31
N HIS A 205 -24.01 11.06 -13.44
CA HIS A 205 -25.38 11.60 -13.50
C HIS A 205 -26.46 10.52 -13.28
N THR A 206 -26.06 9.27 -13.07
CA THR A 206 -26.96 8.17 -12.75
C THR A 206 -27.49 8.30 -11.32
N VAL A 207 -28.78 8.02 -11.12
CA VAL A 207 -29.39 7.86 -9.79
C VAL A 207 -29.33 6.39 -9.39
N LEU A 208 -28.70 6.11 -8.25
CA LEU A 208 -28.61 4.76 -7.68
C LEU A 208 -29.91 4.42 -6.93
N LYS A 209 -30.29 3.13 -6.92
CA LYS A 209 -31.42 2.67 -6.11
C LYS A 209 -31.12 2.86 -4.63
N GLU A 210 -32.17 2.99 -3.82
CA GLU A 210 -32.02 3.08 -2.38
C GLU A 210 -31.26 1.86 -1.82
N GLY A 211 -30.18 2.11 -1.08
CA GLY A 211 -29.31 1.08 -0.51
C GLY A 211 -28.28 0.47 -1.47
N GLU A 212 -28.27 0.85 -2.75
CA GLU A 212 -27.27 0.39 -3.72
C GLU A 212 -25.92 1.08 -3.46
N GLU A 213 -24.86 0.29 -3.23
CA GLU A 213 -23.50 0.81 -3.06
C GLU A 213 -22.78 0.91 -4.40
N PHE A 214 -22.22 2.09 -4.68
CA PHE A 214 -21.32 2.31 -5.82
C PHE A 214 -19.90 2.61 -5.34
N VAL A 215 -18.99 1.67 -5.54
CA VAL A 215 -17.57 1.80 -5.19
C VAL A 215 -16.85 2.69 -6.20
N LEU A 216 -16.51 3.91 -5.78
CA LEU A 216 -15.82 4.91 -6.59
C LEU A 216 -14.35 4.53 -6.84
N VAL A 217 -13.71 3.99 -5.80
CA VAL A 217 -12.27 3.68 -5.78
C VAL A 217 -12.05 2.30 -5.14
N PRO A 218 -11.84 1.24 -5.94
CA PRO A 218 -11.81 -0.15 -5.47
C PRO A 218 -10.42 -0.58 -4.95
N TYR A 219 -9.76 0.27 -4.17
CA TYR A 219 -8.46 -0.03 -3.55
C TYR A 219 -8.21 0.84 -2.32
N GLY A 220 -7.53 0.29 -1.31
CA GLY A 220 -7.24 0.92 -0.03
C GLY A 220 -6.14 2.00 -0.08
N SER A 221 -6.30 3.03 -0.92
CA SER A 221 -5.37 4.15 -0.97
C SER A 221 -5.94 5.39 -0.28
N HIS A 222 -5.31 5.81 0.83
CA HIS A 222 -5.70 7.01 1.56
C HIS A 222 -5.70 8.26 0.66
N THR A 223 -4.66 8.40 -0.16
CA THR A 223 -4.53 9.52 -1.11
C THR A 223 -5.64 9.57 -2.17
N ARG A 224 -6.32 8.46 -2.44
CA ARG A 224 -7.46 8.37 -3.37
C ARG A 224 -8.80 8.28 -2.64
N GLY A 225 -8.83 8.59 -1.35
CA GLY A 225 -10.05 8.73 -0.56
C GLY A 225 -10.51 7.46 0.16
N ALA A 226 -9.73 6.38 0.21
CA ALA A 226 -10.04 5.30 1.15
C ALA A 226 -9.96 5.86 2.59
N LYS A 227 -10.87 5.43 3.45
CA LYS A 227 -10.85 5.79 4.87
C LYS A 227 -10.09 4.73 5.65
N PHE A 228 -9.10 5.18 6.40
CA PHE A 228 -8.28 4.32 7.23
C PHE A 228 -8.85 4.32 8.64
N VAL A 229 -9.00 3.14 9.24
CA VAL A 229 -9.55 2.97 10.59
C VAL A 229 -8.59 2.10 11.39
N ASP A 230 -8.05 2.63 12.47
CA ASP A 230 -7.17 1.92 13.37
C ASP A 230 -7.96 0.90 14.18
N ILE A 231 -7.74 -0.36 13.84
CA ILE A 231 -8.34 -1.53 14.49
C ILE A 231 -7.29 -2.33 15.25
N THR A 232 -6.18 -1.73 15.66
CA THR A 232 -5.12 -2.40 16.43
C THR A 232 -5.64 -3.03 17.72
N HIS A 233 -6.71 -2.48 18.31
CA HIS A 233 -7.41 -3.06 19.46
C HIS A 233 -8.06 -4.43 19.20
N LYS A 234 -8.19 -4.85 17.93
CA LYS A 234 -8.68 -6.18 17.54
C LYS A 234 -7.55 -7.22 17.41
N LEU A 235 -6.29 -6.82 17.58
CA LEU A 235 -5.16 -7.76 17.58
C LEU A 235 -5.39 -8.84 18.65
N ASN A 236 -5.20 -10.10 18.27
CA ASN A 236 -5.23 -11.26 19.14
C ASN A 236 -4.06 -12.20 18.81
N ASP A 237 -3.83 -13.19 19.67
CA ASP A 237 -2.71 -14.12 19.55
C ASP A 237 -2.77 -14.96 18.25
N ASP A 238 -3.98 -15.25 17.76
CA ASP A 238 -4.20 -16.01 16.53
C ASP A 238 -3.69 -15.22 15.32
N LEU A 239 -4.11 -13.96 15.18
CA LEU A 239 -3.66 -13.08 14.10
C LEU A 239 -2.15 -12.82 14.20
N GLU A 240 -1.62 -12.57 15.39
CA GLU A 240 -0.17 -12.37 15.57
C GLU A 240 0.62 -13.61 15.13
N SER A 241 0.13 -14.81 15.48
CA SER A 241 0.75 -16.08 15.09
C SER A 241 0.67 -16.34 13.58
N VAL A 242 -0.46 -16.02 12.94
CA VAL A 242 -0.60 -16.11 11.47
C VAL A 242 0.40 -15.20 10.77
N ILE A 243 0.45 -13.93 11.17
CA ILE A 243 1.32 -12.94 10.52
C ILE A 243 2.80 -13.24 10.79
N ASP A 244 3.16 -13.62 12.02
CA ASP A 244 4.52 -14.08 12.35
C ASP A 244 4.89 -15.34 11.57
N GLY A 245 3.96 -16.29 11.42
CA GLY A 245 4.14 -17.49 10.61
C GLY A 245 4.46 -17.20 9.14
N ILE A 246 3.84 -16.18 8.54
CA ILE A 246 4.14 -15.73 7.17
C ILE A 246 5.50 -15.04 7.12
N CYS A 247 5.68 -14.01 7.94
CA CYS A 247 6.87 -13.15 7.91
C CYS A 247 8.15 -13.88 8.34
N SER A 248 8.03 -14.90 9.19
CA SER A 248 9.19 -15.65 9.68
C SER A 248 9.84 -16.50 8.60
N GLN A 249 9.07 -16.96 7.61
CA GLN A 249 9.54 -17.71 6.44
C GLN A 249 10.22 -16.82 5.39
N MET A 250 9.97 -15.51 5.44
CA MET A 250 10.62 -14.54 4.55
C MET A 250 12.05 -14.30 5.01
N LYS A 251 13.02 -14.64 4.16
CA LYS A 251 14.45 -14.46 4.43
C LYS A 251 14.76 -13.01 4.79
N GLU A 252 15.37 -12.78 5.95
CA GLU A 252 15.84 -11.46 6.42
C GLU A 252 14.78 -10.35 6.32
N PHE A 253 13.51 -10.70 6.54
CA PHE A 253 12.43 -9.73 6.71
C PHE A 253 12.13 -9.51 8.21
N HIS A 254 12.15 -8.23 8.61
CA HIS A 254 12.11 -7.81 10.00
C HIS A 254 11.21 -6.61 10.28
N TYR A 255 10.96 -5.76 9.29
CA TYR A 255 10.24 -4.51 9.50
C TYR A 255 9.45 -4.16 8.24
N GLY A 256 8.13 -4.08 8.36
CA GLY A 256 7.31 -3.70 7.22
C GLY A 256 5.81 -3.83 7.45
N ARG A 257 5.05 -3.51 6.40
CA ARG A 257 3.59 -3.60 6.40
C ARG A 257 3.12 -4.59 5.34
N LEU A 258 2.24 -5.50 5.75
CA LEU A 258 1.50 -6.38 4.86
C LEU A 258 0.16 -5.71 4.55
N ASP A 259 -0.19 -5.61 3.28
CA ASP A 259 -1.54 -5.26 2.85
C ASP A 259 -2.23 -6.54 2.39
N VAL A 260 -3.39 -6.84 2.98
CA VAL A 260 -4.08 -8.13 2.88
C VAL A 260 -5.52 -7.91 2.47
N LEU A 261 -5.96 -8.64 1.44
CA LEU A 261 -7.37 -8.80 1.13
C LEU A 261 -7.92 -10.03 1.85
N TYR A 262 -9.09 -9.92 2.47
CA TYR A 262 -9.63 -10.99 3.33
C TYR A 262 -11.17 -11.01 3.33
N HIS A 263 -11.76 -12.17 3.62
CA HIS A 263 -13.21 -12.34 3.67
C HIS A 263 -13.84 -11.79 4.97
N SER A 264 -13.40 -12.31 6.12
CA SER A 264 -13.80 -11.86 7.46
C SER A 264 -12.59 -11.75 8.38
N PHE A 265 -12.65 -10.87 9.38
CA PHE A 265 -11.51 -10.65 10.27
C PHE A 265 -11.25 -11.91 11.11
N GLU A 266 -12.31 -12.61 11.46
CA GLU A 266 -12.31 -13.88 12.18
C GLU A 266 -11.59 -14.97 11.36
N GLU A 267 -11.89 -15.10 10.07
CA GLU A 267 -11.18 -16.05 9.20
C GLU A 267 -9.71 -15.66 9.00
N LEU A 268 -9.41 -14.37 8.87
CA LEU A 268 -8.03 -13.87 8.80
C LEU A 268 -7.23 -14.23 10.05
N CYS A 269 -7.81 -14.08 11.26
CA CYS A 269 -7.17 -14.49 12.51
C CYS A 269 -6.87 -16.00 12.51
N GLN A 270 -7.74 -16.82 11.90
CA GLN A 270 -7.55 -18.26 11.77
C GLN A 270 -6.61 -18.66 10.61
N GLY A 271 -6.06 -17.70 9.87
CA GLY A 271 -5.21 -17.96 8.70
C GLY A 271 -5.97 -18.52 7.50
N LYS A 272 -7.25 -18.16 7.33
CA LYS A 272 -8.14 -18.64 6.25
C LYS A 272 -8.62 -17.50 5.37
N ASN A 273 -8.91 -17.81 4.12
CA ASN A 273 -9.62 -16.95 3.17
C ASN A 273 -9.09 -15.50 3.11
N PHE A 274 -7.77 -15.39 2.96
CA PHE A 274 -7.08 -14.13 2.76
C PHE A 274 -5.98 -14.28 1.72
N SER A 275 -5.49 -13.14 1.22
CA SER A 275 -4.36 -13.07 0.30
C SER A 275 -3.56 -11.79 0.57
N VAL A 276 -2.25 -11.94 0.73
CA VAL A 276 -1.30 -10.84 0.83
C VAL A 276 -1.10 -10.22 -0.56
N ILE A 277 -1.54 -8.98 -0.72
CA ILE A 277 -1.51 -8.26 -2.00
C ILE A 277 -0.32 -7.33 -2.15
N GLU A 278 0.32 -6.95 -1.05
CA GLU A 278 1.54 -6.15 -1.04
C GLU A 278 2.29 -6.35 0.28
N ILE A 279 3.61 -6.34 0.24
CA ILE A 279 4.45 -6.15 1.42
C ILE A 279 5.38 -4.97 1.14
N ASN A 280 5.41 -4.02 2.08
CA ASN A 280 6.28 -2.86 2.05
C ASN A 280 7.35 -3.03 3.13
N GLY A 281 8.63 -2.82 2.81
CA GLY A 281 9.72 -2.89 3.79
C GLY A 281 9.88 -1.60 4.58
N ALA A 282 11.11 -1.07 4.66
CA ALA A 282 11.44 0.16 5.40
C ALA A 282 10.66 1.41 4.97
N GLY A 283 10.16 1.45 3.73
CA GLY A 283 9.30 2.52 3.20
C GLY A 283 7.82 2.34 3.56
N GLY A 284 7.46 1.21 4.18
CA GLY A 284 6.14 0.97 4.72
C GLY A 284 5.86 1.90 5.91
N GLU A 285 4.83 2.73 5.77
CA GLU A 285 4.30 3.56 6.86
C GLU A 285 3.29 2.78 7.69
N ALA A 286 3.30 3.02 9.01
CA ALA A 286 2.31 2.51 9.95
C ALA A 286 0.98 3.27 9.77
N THR A 287 0.23 2.91 8.74
CA THR A 287 -0.87 3.70 8.20
C THR A 287 -2.10 3.80 9.11
N HIS A 288 -2.15 3.07 10.24
CA HIS A 288 -3.18 3.24 11.26
C HIS A 288 -3.16 4.63 11.88
N ILE A 289 -2.05 5.38 11.77
CA ILE A 289 -1.98 6.78 12.21
C ILE A 289 -3.04 7.66 11.54
N TYR A 290 -3.46 7.34 10.31
CA TYR A 290 -4.41 8.14 9.53
C TYR A 290 -5.89 7.89 9.89
N ASP A 291 -6.18 7.17 10.97
CA ASP A 291 -7.55 7.14 11.48
C ASP A 291 -7.98 8.57 11.87
N PRO A 292 -9.11 9.08 11.35
CA PRO A 292 -9.62 10.41 11.69
C PRO A 292 -9.79 10.68 13.18
N LYS A 293 -9.91 9.63 14.02
CA LYS A 293 -9.99 9.78 15.48
C LYS A 293 -8.67 10.20 16.12
N HIS A 294 -7.55 10.00 15.44
CA HIS A 294 -6.22 10.24 16.00
C HIS A 294 -5.78 11.69 15.83
N SER A 295 -5.07 12.21 16.83
CA SER A 295 -4.44 13.52 16.76
C SER A 295 -3.11 13.46 16.03
N LEU A 296 -2.62 14.61 15.55
CA LEU A 296 -1.29 14.73 14.96
C LEU A 296 -0.18 14.29 15.94
N PHE A 297 -0.35 14.56 17.23
CA PHE A 297 0.59 14.10 18.27
C PHE A 297 0.62 12.57 18.40
N PHE A 298 -0.53 11.90 18.28
CA PHE A 298 -0.57 10.44 18.22
C PHE A 298 0.22 9.94 17.02
N ALA A 299 -0.01 10.52 15.84
CA ALA A 299 0.69 10.13 14.62
C ALA A 299 2.21 10.31 14.74
N TRP A 300 2.67 11.46 15.24
CA TRP A 300 4.09 11.71 15.47
C TRP A 300 4.72 10.73 16.46
N ARG A 301 4.02 10.40 17.55
CA ARG A 301 4.49 9.40 18.51
C ARG A 301 4.63 8.03 17.87
N GLU A 302 3.64 7.61 17.08
CA GLU A 302 3.68 6.32 16.39
C GLU A 302 4.77 6.27 15.32
N ILE A 303 4.97 7.34 14.53
CA ILE A 303 6.07 7.41 13.55
C ILE A 303 7.42 7.31 14.27
N ALA A 304 7.64 8.09 15.33
CA ALA A 304 8.89 8.07 16.10
C ALA A 304 9.18 6.70 16.73
N LYS A 305 8.14 6.00 17.20
CA LYS A 305 8.21 4.63 17.72
C LYS A 305 8.61 3.63 16.63
N HIS A 306 7.96 3.70 15.47
CA HIS A 306 8.25 2.80 14.34
C HIS A 306 9.65 3.03 13.76
N TRP A 307 10.10 4.29 13.65
CA TRP A 307 11.50 4.59 13.34
C TRP A 307 12.48 4.05 14.38
N GLY A 308 12.08 4.02 15.65
CA GLY A 308 12.85 3.38 16.72
C GLY A 308 13.00 1.88 16.51
N TYR A 309 11.93 1.18 16.14
CA TYR A 309 12.01 -0.24 15.76
C TYR A 309 12.93 -0.45 14.56
N MET A 310 12.73 0.31 13.49
CA MET A 310 13.55 0.23 12.28
C MET A 310 15.03 0.48 12.59
N ASN A 311 15.35 1.46 13.44
CA ASN A 311 16.71 1.77 13.87
C ASN A 311 17.35 0.61 14.65
N GLN A 312 16.61 0.03 15.59
CA GLN A 312 17.09 -1.11 16.39
C GLN A 312 17.36 -2.34 15.50
N VAL A 313 16.40 -2.70 14.63
CA VAL A 313 16.56 -3.78 13.66
C VAL A 313 17.79 -3.53 12.78
N SER A 314 17.91 -2.33 12.21
CA SER A 314 19.01 -1.95 11.33
C SER A 314 20.37 -2.05 12.02
N ILE A 315 20.49 -1.59 13.27
CA ILE A 315 21.72 -1.69 14.06
C ILE A 315 22.07 -3.15 14.36
N LEU A 316 21.10 -3.99 14.70
CA LEU A 316 21.32 -5.40 14.97
C LEU A 316 21.78 -6.15 13.71
N ASN A 317 21.14 -5.89 12.56
CA ASN A 317 21.58 -6.45 11.28
C ASN A 317 22.95 -5.92 10.85
N HIS A 318 23.25 -4.66 11.12
CA HIS A 318 24.58 -4.12 10.85
C HIS A 318 25.67 -4.80 11.65
N LYS A 319 25.42 -5.09 12.94
CA LYS A 319 26.34 -5.88 13.79
C LYS A 319 26.54 -7.31 13.28
N LYS A 320 25.57 -7.86 12.54
CA LYS A 320 25.67 -9.17 11.88
C LYS A 320 26.40 -9.12 10.52
N GLY A 321 26.85 -7.94 10.08
CA GLY A 321 27.66 -7.76 8.87
C GLY A 321 26.92 -7.10 7.69
N HIS A 322 25.66 -6.69 7.85
CA HIS A 322 24.92 -6.01 6.78
C HIS A 322 25.28 -4.53 6.69
N SER A 323 25.83 -4.09 5.57
CA SER A 323 26.25 -2.69 5.40
C SER A 323 25.07 -1.71 5.30
N TYR A 324 25.25 -0.51 5.84
CA TYR A 324 24.40 0.63 5.50
C TYR A 324 24.73 1.16 4.10
N LEU A 325 23.77 1.83 3.47
CA LEU A 325 24.05 2.59 2.24
C LEU A 325 24.99 3.74 2.54
N SER A 326 25.90 4.00 1.61
CA SER A 326 26.67 5.24 1.60
C SER A 326 25.76 6.44 1.34
N PHE A 327 26.20 7.65 1.71
CA PHE A 327 25.42 8.85 1.43
C PHE A 327 25.21 9.08 -0.09
N LYS A 328 26.21 8.68 -0.89
CA LYS A 328 26.14 8.74 -2.36
C LYS A 328 25.05 7.81 -2.90
N ASP A 329 25.06 6.56 -2.47
CA ASP A 329 24.12 5.54 -2.96
C ASP A 329 22.70 5.81 -2.49
N GLY A 330 22.53 6.26 -1.23
CA GLY A 330 21.23 6.68 -0.70
C GLY A 330 20.61 7.82 -1.51
N ARG A 331 21.39 8.84 -1.88
CA ARG A 331 20.90 9.92 -2.77
C ARG A 331 20.59 9.44 -4.18
N ALA A 332 21.41 8.55 -4.75
CA ALA A 332 21.16 7.98 -6.07
C ALA A 332 19.86 7.18 -6.09
N MET A 333 19.60 6.40 -5.05
CA MET A 333 18.35 5.66 -4.84
C MET A 333 17.14 6.60 -4.82
N LEU A 334 17.16 7.67 -4.01
CA LEU A 334 16.05 8.62 -3.92
C LEU A 334 15.77 9.29 -5.27
N LYS A 335 16.81 9.72 -5.99
CA LYS A 335 16.68 10.31 -7.33
C LYS A 335 16.06 9.33 -8.34
N ALA A 336 16.46 8.06 -8.30
CA ALA A 336 15.89 7.03 -9.17
C ALA A 336 14.40 6.79 -8.86
N HIS A 337 14.03 6.81 -7.58
CA HIS A 337 12.65 6.67 -7.13
C HIS A 337 11.77 7.83 -7.62
N GLU A 338 12.19 9.08 -7.44
CA GLU A 338 11.47 10.27 -7.90
C GLU A 338 11.25 10.27 -9.43
N ALA A 339 12.29 9.88 -10.18
CA ALA A 339 12.22 9.79 -11.64
C ALA A 339 11.21 8.72 -12.10
N LEU A 340 11.12 7.59 -11.39
CA LEU A 340 10.14 6.54 -11.69
C LEU A 340 8.72 6.96 -11.28
N GLU A 341 8.53 7.52 -10.08
CA GLU A 341 7.22 8.01 -9.62
C GLU A 341 6.64 9.01 -10.63
N SER A 342 7.47 9.93 -11.13
CA SER A 342 7.06 10.93 -12.13
C SER A 342 6.56 10.29 -13.42
N LYS A 343 7.17 9.19 -13.88
CA LYS A 343 6.71 8.44 -15.07
C LYS A 343 5.39 7.71 -14.82
N LEU A 344 5.22 7.14 -13.63
CA LEU A 344 4.02 6.37 -13.28
C LEU A 344 2.80 7.26 -13.00
N LYS A 345 2.98 8.52 -12.60
CA LYS A 345 1.87 9.48 -12.42
C LYS A 345 1.15 9.87 -13.71
N VAL A 346 1.77 9.61 -14.86
CA VAL A 346 1.27 10.02 -16.19
C VAL A 346 0.41 8.92 -16.84
N ILE A 347 0.42 7.70 -16.28
CA ILE A 347 -0.36 6.55 -16.74
C ILE A 347 -1.48 6.22 -15.78
#